data_AF-U3TZW9-F1
#
_entry.id   AF-U3TZW9-F1
#
_cell.length_a   1.000
_cell.length_b   1.000
_cell.length_c   1.000
_cell.angle_alpha   90.00
_cell.angle_beta   90.00
_cell.angle_gamma   90.00
#
_symmetry.space_group_name_H-M   'P 1'
#
loop_
_entity.id
_entity.type
_entity.pdbx_description
1 polymer ?
#
loop_
_entity_poly.entity_id
_entity_poly.type
_entity_poly.pdbx_seq_one_letter_code
_entity_poly.pdbx_strand_id
1 'polypeptide(L)'
;MGIKTSSDEARRAAIDTGIARLAGMQRGNGSFGLWSKESSEEFWLTAYVTDFLLRASEAGYSVPEGVINRADQRLLHYLQDPAQIETSWSSDADALRFSVQAYAGLVLARQQQAPLGALRALYDKRAQAKSGLALVQLGVALQQMGDTQRAQLALMQGIELQRQPDMWLGDYGSPLRDRALTLALLTENQLLTEQQGPLLIELAQTLHGQRWFSTQENNALFLAARTLQQHQGEAWLATLQDQPLRSDRPLSLGLSAQQLLHGLTVTSDTPSPLYGTLNVVGYSRSAPSPVCNVLSISREYFTLDGKPAVSITSGAASCWWCGSGWVPASASAMRWWWICCRPGWSWKIKT
;
A
#
# COMPACT_ATOMS: atom_id res chain seq x y z
N MET A 1 9.93 -4.18 19.38
CA MET A 1 10.66 -4.46 18.12
C MET A 1 12.16 -4.32 18.36
N GLY A 2 12.96 -5.36 18.17
CA GLY A 2 14.43 -5.34 18.35
C GLY A 2 15.20 -4.54 17.29
N ILE A 3 14.51 -3.71 16.51
CA ILE A 3 15.10 -2.73 15.61
C ILE A 3 15.21 -1.46 16.43
N LYS A 4 16.42 -0.92 16.62
CA LYS A 4 16.60 0.43 17.17
C LYS A 4 15.79 1.38 16.30
N THR A 5 14.67 1.87 16.82
CA THR A 5 13.87 2.87 16.12
C THR A 5 14.65 4.17 16.08
N SER A 6 14.52 4.92 14.99
CA SER A 6 15.02 6.29 14.94
C SER A 6 14.40 7.13 16.05
N SER A 7 15.12 8.15 16.50
CA SER A 7 14.54 9.14 17.43
C SER A 7 13.31 9.80 16.80
N ASP A 8 12.46 10.39 17.64
CA ASP A 8 11.24 11.05 17.17
C ASP A 8 11.58 12.24 16.26
N GLU A 9 12.67 12.96 16.55
CA GLU A 9 13.16 14.06 15.72
C GLU A 9 13.60 13.57 14.34
N ALA A 10 14.38 12.48 14.29
CA ALA A 10 14.81 11.89 13.03
C ALA A 10 13.62 11.37 12.20
N ARG A 11 12.58 10.84 12.86
CA ARG A 11 11.34 10.40 12.19
C ARG A 11 10.56 11.58 11.62
N ARG A 12 10.43 12.68 12.38
CA ARG A 12 9.79 13.91 11.91
C ARG A 12 10.50 14.49 10.69
N ALA A 13 11.83 14.62 10.75
CA ALA A 13 12.63 15.12 9.63
C ALA A 13 12.50 14.25 8.36
N ALA A 14 12.39 12.93 8.52
CA ALA A 14 12.16 12.02 7.40
C ALA A 14 10.77 12.24 6.76
N ILE A 15 9.75 12.52 7.56
CA ILE A 15 8.40 12.85 7.08
C ILE A 15 8.40 14.19 6.34
N ASP A 16 9.05 15.22 6.87
CA ASP A 16 9.20 16.53 6.20
C ASP A 16 9.87 16.38 4.83
N THR A 17 10.93 15.58 4.76
CA THR A 17 11.61 15.24 3.50
C THR A 17 10.68 14.52 2.53
N GLY A 18 9.85 13.59 3.03
CA GLY A 18 8.84 12.88 2.25
C GLY A 18 7.77 13.81 1.68
N ILE A 19 7.24 14.73 2.50
CA ILE A 19 6.27 15.75 2.07
C ILE A 19 6.86 16.62 0.96
N ALA A 20 8.09 17.12 1.13
CA ALA A 20 8.76 17.92 0.11
C ALA A 20 8.97 17.13 -1.20
N ARG A 21 9.33 15.85 -1.10
CA ARG A 21 9.48 14.96 -2.26
C ARG A 21 8.16 14.77 -3.00
N LEU A 22 7.06 14.52 -2.30
CA LEU A 22 5.73 14.36 -2.90
C LEU A 22 5.26 15.65 -3.55
N ALA A 23 5.44 16.80 -2.89
CA ALA A 23 5.13 18.10 -3.48
C ALA A 23 5.89 18.34 -4.80
N GLY A 24 7.14 17.89 -4.89
CA GLY A 24 7.93 17.93 -6.13
C GLY A 24 7.44 17.01 -7.26
N MET A 25 6.56 16.04 -6.96
CA MET A 25 5.91 15.17 -7.95
C MET A 25 4.55 15.70 -8.41
N GLN A 26 4.08 16.82 -7.85
CA GLN A 26 2.81 17.42 -8.26
C GLN A 26 2.91 18.03 -9.66
N ARG A 27 1.98 17.63 -10.52
CA ARG A 27 1.80 18.10 -11.90
C ARG A 27 1.18 19.49 -11.92
N GLY A 28 1.29 20.17 -13.05
CA GLY A 28 0.77 21.53 -13.23
C GLY A 28 -0.76 21.67 -13.05
N ASN A 29 -1.51 20.59 -13.28
CA ASN A 29 -2.95 20.51 -13.08
C ASN A 29 -3.36 20.05 -11.66
N GLY A 30 -2.41 19.93 -10.72
CA GLY A 30 -2.67 19.57 -9.32
C GLY A 30 -2.62 18.07 -9.01
N SER A 31 -2.61 17.19 -10.02
CA SER A 31 -2.45 15.74 -9.83
C SER A 31 -1.02 15.34 -9.48
N PHE A 32 -0.79 14.07 -9.18
CA PHE A 32 0.55 13.52 -8.94
C PHE A 32 0.92 12.49 -10.01
N GLY A 33 2.19 12.45 -10.38
CA GLY A 33 2.76 11.42 -11.24
C GLY A 33 3.55 10.38 -10.44
N LEU A 34 3.70 9.18 -10.99
CA LEU A 34 4.34 8.04 -10.29
C LEU A 34 5.80 8.30 -9.89
N TRP A 35 6.56 8.97 -10.76
CA TRP A 35 8.02 9.15 -10.57
C TRP A 35 8.44 10.62 -10.46
N SER A 36 7.68 11.51 -11.09
CA SER A 36 7.98 12.93 -11.23
C SER A 36 6.73 13.69 -11.69
N LYS A 37 6.78 15.02 -11.66
CA LYS A 37 5.73 15.88 -12.22
C LYS A 37 5.59 15.77 -13.74
N GLU A 38 6.60 15.23 -14.43
CA GLU A 38 6.57 14.98 -15.87
C GLU A 38 5.94 13.61 -16.22
N SER A 39 5.82 12.70 -15.26
CA SER A 39 5.15 11.40 -15.45
C SER A 39 3.68 11.58 -15.74
N SER A 40 3.06 10.65 -16.49
CA SER A 40 1.61 10.60 -16.65
C SER A 40 0.88 10.69 -15.31
N GLU A 41 -0.34 11.21 -15.35
CA GLU A 41 -1.16 11.36 -14.18
C GLU A 41 -1.56 10.01 -13.58
N GLU A 42 -1.36 9.87 -12.28
CA GLU A 42 -1.81 8.71 -11.52
C GLU A 42 -3.05 9.09 -10.71
N PHE A 43 -4.23 8.77 -11.24
CA PHE A 43 -5.51 9.22 -10.69
C PHE A 43 -5.76 8.71 -9.27
N TRP A 44 -5.59 7.40 -9.05
CA TRP A 44 -5.77 6.80 -7.72
C TRP A 44 -4.68 7.25 -6.73
N LEU A 45 -3.43 7.34 -7.18
CA LEU A 45 -2.34 7.84 -6.32
C LEU A 45 -2.47 9.33 -6.00
N THR A 46 -3.12 10.12 -6.86
CA THR A 46 -3.43 11.51 -6.52
C THR A 46 -4.31 11.56 -5.27
N ALA A 47 -5.37 10.75 -5.18
CA ALA A 47 -6.19 10.64 -3.97
C ALA A 47 -5.38 10.12 -2.77
N TYR A 48 -4.54 9.10 -2.97
CA TYR A 48 -3.68 8.53 -1.93
C TYR A 48 -2.69 9.55 -1.34
N VAL A 49 -2.02 10.33 -2.20
CA VAL A 49 -1.07 11.35 -1.78
C VAL A 49 -1.79 12.50 -1.07
N THR A 50 -2.95 12.94 -1.58
CA THR A 50 -3.74 13.98 -0.90
C THR A 50 -4.20 13.54 0.50
N ASP A 51 -4.69 12.31 0.66
CA ASP A 51 -5.06 11.74 1.97
C ASP A 51 -3.87 11.76 2.95
N PHE A 52 -2.69 11.34 2.49
CA PHE A 52 -1.47 11.40 3.29
C PHE A 52 -1.10 12.84 3.69
N LEU A 53 -1.13 13.79 2.75
CA LEU A 53 -0.78 15.18 3.00
C LEU A 53 -1.75 15.85 3.98
N LEU A 54 -3.05 15.56 3.87
CA LEU A 54 -4.06 16.05 4.82
C LEU A 54 -3.82 15.49 6.21
N ARG A 55 -3.66 14.17 6.34
CA ARG A 55 -3.34 13.51 7.62
C ARG A 55 -2.03 14.00 8.24
N ALA A 56 -1.04 14.31 7.41
CA ALA A 56 0.21 14.92 7.87
C ALA A 56 -0.04 16.34 8.41
N SER A 57 -0.83 17.15 7.72
CA SER A 57 -1.23 18.47 8.20
C SER A 57 -1.99 18.39 9.54
N GLU A 58 -2.95 17.47 9.66
CA GLU A 58 -3.69 17.19 10.91
C GLU A 58 -2.76 16.75 12.06
N ALA A 59 -1.67 16.06 11.75
CA ALA A 59 -0.65 15.64 12.71
C ALA A 59 0.39 16.73 13.04
N GLY A 60 0.21 17.95 12.51
CA GLY A 60 1.05 19.12 12.79
C GLY A 60 2.30 19.26 11.92
N TYR A 61 2.40 18.55 10.80
CA TYR A 61 3.47 18.75 9.82
C TYR A 61 3.16 19.94 8.91
N SER A 62 4.20 20.66 8.48
CA SER A 62 4.03 21.79 7.56
C SER A 62 3.86 21.27 6.13
N VAL A 63 2.65 21.40 5.59
CA VAL A 63 2.34 21.08 4.20
C VAL A 63 1.97 22.38 3.47
N PRO A 64 2.56 22.70 2.31
CA PRO A 64 2.21 23.90 1.57
C PRO A 64 0.74 23.88 1.14
N GLU A 65 -0.03 24.88 1.58
CA GLU A 65 -1.49 24.94 1.34
C GLU A 65 -1.84 24.90 -0.15
N GLY A 66 -1.04 25.57 -0.99
CA GLY A 66 -1.22 25.55 -2.44
C GLY A 66 -1.06 24.17 -3.08
N VAL A 67 -0.38 23.22 -2.43
CA VAL A 67 -0.28 21.83 -2.91
C VAL A 67 -1.60 21.11 -2.65
N ILE A 68 -2.15 21.22 -1.44
CA ILE A 68 -3.42 20.59 -1.05
C ILE A 68 -4.57 21.17 -1.89
N ASN A 69 -4.72 22.50 -1.94
CA ASN A 69 -5.82 23.15 -2.66
C ASN A 69 -5.90 22.75 -4.13
N ARG A 70 -4.76 22.64 -4.83
CA ARG A 70 -4.74 22.17 -6.23
C ARG A 70 -5.07 20.69 -6.36
N ALA A 71 -4.62 19.87 -5.41
CA ALA A 71 -4.93 18.46 -5.41
C ALA A 71 -6.43 18.22 -5.16
N ASP A 72 -7.05 18.96 -4.23
CA ASP A 72 -8.49 18.91 -3.95
C ASP A 72 -9.33 19.35 -5.16
N GLN A 73 -8.92 20.42 -5.85
CA GLN A 73 -9.55 20.81 -7.12
C GLN A 73 -9.50 19.67 -8.14
N ARG A 74 -8.37 18.95 -8.21
CA ARG A 74 -8.24 17.79 -9.11
C ARG A 74 -9.12 16.61 -8.68
N LEU A 75 -9.21 16.32 -7.38
CA LEU A 75 -10.11 15.29 -6.84
C LEU A 75 -11.59 15.62 -7.12
N LEU A 76 -11.96 16.90 -7.02
CA LEU A 76 -13.31 17.35 -7.34
C LEU A 76 -13.64 17.12 -8.83
N HIS A 77 -12.67 17.36 -9.72
CA HIS A 77 -12.81 17.02 -11.13
C HIS A 77 -13.02 15.51 -11.35
N TYR A 78 -12.32 14.63 -10.63
CA TYR A 78 -12.55 13.19 -10.74
C TYR A 78 -13.99 12.80 -10.36
N LEU A 79 -14.52 13.39 -9.28
CA LEU A 79 -15.90 13.14 -8.85
C LEU A 79 -16.93 13.60 -9.89
N GLN A 80 -16.71 14.75 -10.53
CA GLN A 80 -17.67 15.40 -11.42
C GLN A 80 -17.59 14.90 -12.87
N ASP A 81 -16.38 14.65 -13.38
CA ASP A 81 -16.13 14.23 -14.76
C ASP A 81 -15.19 13.01 -14.82
N PRO A 82 -15.72 11.79 -14.60
CA PRO A 82 -14.91 10.58 -14.66
C PRO A 82 -14.38 10.22 -16.04
N ALA A 83 -14.83 10.89 -17.12
CA ALA A 83 -14.31 10.66 -18.46
C ALA A 83 -12.86 11.13 -18.60
N GLN A 84 -12.40 12.05 -17.74
CA GLN A 84 -11.01 12.50 -17.67
C GLN A 84 -10.04 11.45 -17.11
N ILE A 85 -10.57 10.38 -16.50
CA ILE A 85 -9.76 9.30 -15.95
C ILE A 85 -9.41 8.36 -17.10
N GLU A 86 -8.14 8.37 -17.49
CA GLU A 86 -7.59 7.44 -18.48
C GLU A 86 -7.47 6.03 -17.90
N THR A 87 -7.90 5.03 -18.67
CA THR A 87 -8.04 3.65 -18.19
C THR A 87 -7.20 2.64 -18.98
N SER A 88 -6.19 3.11 -19.74
CA SER A 88 -5.47 2.31 -20.75
C SER A 88 -4.79 1.04 -20.22
N TRP A 89 -4.54 0.96 -18.91
CA TRP A 89 -3.85 -0.17 -18.28
C TRP A 89 -4.76 -0.99 -17.38
N SER A 90 -6.04 -0.64 -17.24
CA SER A 90 -6.98 -1.37 -16.37
C SER A 90 -7.70 -2.47 -17.14
N SER A 91 -7.94 -3.60 -16.46
CA SER A 91 -8.79 -4.67 -16.98
C SER A 91 -10.27 -4.30 -17.01
N ASP A 92 -10.69 -3.30 -16.22
CA ASP A 92 -12.08 -2.83 -16.14
C ASP A 92 -12.10 -1.31 -15.92
N ALA A 93 -12.42 -0.58 -17.00
CA ALA A 93 -12.40 0.88 -17.03
C ALA A 93 -13.40 1.52 -16.05
N ASP A 94 -14.59 0.94 -15.93
CA ASP A 94 -15.64 1.48 -15.06
C ASP A 94 -15.29 1.24 -13.59
N ALA A 95 -14.72 0.07 -13.27
CA ALA A 95 -14.25 -0.24 -11.93
C ALA A 95 -13.10 0.67 -11.48
N LEU A 96 -12.16 0.99 -12.38
CA LEU A 96 -11.09 1.96 -12.08
C LEU A 96 -11.67 3.34 -11.78
N ARG A 97 -12.54 3.85 -12.67
CA ARG A 97 -13.21 5.15 -12.47
C ARG A 97 -13.95 5.18 -11.14
N PHE A 98 -14.74 4.14 -10.85
CA PHE A 98 -15.45 4.01 -9.59
C PHE A 98 -14.51 4.07 -8.38
N SER A 99 -13.39 3.34 -8.43
CA SER A 99 -12.40 3.30 -7.34
C SER A 99 -11.71 4.64 -7.11
N VAL A 100 -11.33 5.34 -8.18
CA VAL A 100 -10.76 6.70 -8.11
C VAL A 100 -11.77 7.68 -7.53
N GLN A 101 -13.01 7.67 -8.05
CA GLN A 101 -14.07 8.56 -7.59
C GLN A 101 -14.42 8.33 -6.12
N ALA A 102 -14.52 7.07 -5.69
CA ALA A 102 -14.84 6.75 -4.30
C ALA A 102 -13.74 7.23 -3.34
N TYR A 103 -12.47 7.04 -3.69
CA TYR A 103 -11.38 7.51 -2.85
C TYR A 103 -11.29 9.05 -2.85
N ALA A 104 -11.43 9.69 -4.00
CA ALA A 104 -11.52 11.16 -4.08
C ALA A 104 -12.67 11.71 -3.22
N GLY A 105 -13.83 11.05 -3.26
CA GLY A 105 -14.99 11.36 -2.42
C GLY A 105 -14.70 11.26 -0.93
N LEU A 106 -14.04 10.19 -0.49
CA LEU A 106 -13.61 10.02 0.90
C LEU A 106 -12.67 11.14 1.35
N VAL A 107 -11.66 11.46 0.55
CA VAL A 107 -10.65 12.48 0.87
C VAL A 107 -11.30 13.87 0.98
N LEU A 108 -12.18 14.22 0.05
CA LEU A 108 -12.92 15.49 0.09
C LEU A 108 -13.95 15.54 1.22
N ALA A 109 -14.59 14.42 1.57
CA ALA A 109 -15.58 14.34 2.64
C ALA A 109 -14.96 14.57 4.03
N ARG A 110 -13.71 14.12 4.24
CA ARG A 110 -12.93 14.40 5.45
C ARG A 110 -12.78 15.90 5.71
N GLN A 111 -12.71 16.70 4.64
CA GLN A 111 -12.64 18.16 4.70
C GLN A 111 -14.02 18.85 4.58
N GLN A 112 -15.12 18.10 4.56
CA GLN A 112 -16.49 18.59 4.32
C GLN A 112 -16.66 19.31 2.97
N GLN A 113 -15.85 18.93 1.97
CA GLN A 113 -15.83 19.54 0.64
C GLN A 113 -16.46 18.67 -0.45
N ALA A 114 -16.79 17.41 -0.16
CA ALA A 114 -17.39 16.51 -1.14
C ALA A 114 -18.85 16.91 -1.46
N PRO A 115 -19.20 17.25 -2.73
CA PRO A 115 -20.58 17.58 -3.06
C PRO A 115 -21.48 16.35 -2.91
N LEU A 116 -22.47 16.42 -2.02
CA LEU A 116 -23.34 15.27 -1.73
C LEU A 116 -24.07 14.74 -2.98
N GLY A 117 -24.44 15.63 -3.91
CA GLY A 117 -25.03 15.24 -5.20
C GLY A 117 -24.10 14.35 -6.04
N ALA A 118 -22.79 14.62 -6.05
CA ALA A 118 -21.82 13.80 -6.77
C ALA A 118 -21.63 12.43 -6.11
N LEU A 119 -21.60 12.36 -4.78
CA LEU A 119 -21.54 11.09 -4.04
C LEU A 119 -22.77 10.23 -4.29
N ARG A 120 -23.97 10.84 -4.35
CA ARG A 120 -25.22 10.15 -4.69
C ARG A 120 -25.19 9.62 -6.12
N ALA A 121 -24.75 10.42 -7.08
CA ALA A 121 -24.60 9.98 -8.47
C ALA A 121 -23.60 8.83 -8.62
N LEU A 122 -22.52 8.81 -7.82
CA LEU A 122 -21.59 7.69 -7.76
C LEU A 122 -22.24 6.45 -7.14
N TYR A 123 -23.01 6.60 -6.07
CA TYR A 123 -23.75 5.50 -5.44
C TYR A 123 -24.73 4.80 -6.39
N ASP A 124 -25.37 5.56 -7.28
CA ASP A 124 -26.27 4.98 -8.29
C ASP A 124 -25.51 4.08 -9.28
N LYS A 125 -24.19 4.27 -9.42
CA LYS A 125 -23.28 3.45 -10.24
C LYS A 125 -22.56 2.33 -9.47
N ARG A 126 -22.90 2.08 -8.18
CA ARG A 126 -22.20 1.11 -7.31
C ARG A 126 -22.05 -0.31 -7.85
N ALA A 127 -22.86 -0.73 -8.82
CA ALA A 127 -22.71 -2.00 -9.52
C ALA A 127 -21.40 -2.11 -10.34
N GLN A 128 -20.75 -0.98 -10.63
CA GLN A 128 -19.45 -0.92 -11.30
C GLN A 128 -18.28 -1.25 -10.37
N ALA A 129 -18.50 -1.27 -9.05
CA ALA A 129 -17.45 -1.61 -8.10
C ALA A 129 -16.99 -3.07 -8.26
N LYS A 130 -15.67 -3.26 -8.38
CA LYS A 130 -14.99 -4.58 -8.34
C LYS A 130 -14.08 -4.77 -7.13
N SER A 131 -14.05 -3.77 -6.25
CA SER A 131 -13.38 -3.79 -4.96
C SER A 131 -14.37 -3.37 -3.88
N GLY A 132 -14.49 -4.18 -2.82
CA GLY A 132 -15.29 -3.83 -1.65
C GLY A 132 -14.82 -2.54 -0.98
N LEU A 133 -13.50 -2.26 -1.02
CA LEU A 133 -12.95 -1.03 -0.44
C LEU A 133 -13.55 0.22 -1.07
N ALA A 134 -13.72 0.26 -2.40
CA ALA A 134 -14.28 1.44 -3.06
C ALA A 134 -15.70 1.74 -2.58
N LEU A 135 -16.52 0.70 -2.33
CA LEU A 135 -17.86 0.87 -1.75
C LEU A 135 -17.79 1.36 -0.30
N VAL A 136 -16.84 0.85 0.49
CA VAL A 136 -16.63 1.29 1.87
C VAL A 136 -16.19 2.75 1.92
N GLN A 137 -15.25 3.16 1.07
CA GLN A 137 -14.80 4.55 0.96
C GLN A 137 -15.96 5.49 0.60
N LEU A 138 -16.79 5.11 -0.38
CA LEU A 138 -18.01 5.84 -0.73
C LEU A 138 -19.00 5.88 0.44
N GLY A 139 -19.21 4.76 1.13
CA GLY A 139 -20.11 4.67 2.28
C GLY A 139 -19.69 5.59 3.42
N VAL A 140 -18.40 5.63 3.75
CA VAL A 140 -17.82 6.56 4.74
C VAL A 140 -18.02 8.02 4.29
N ALA A 141 -17.74 8.32 3.01
CA ALA A 141 -17.93 9.67 2.47
C ALA A 141 -19.40 10.13 2.57
N LEU A 142 -20.36 9.26 2.21
CA LEU A 142 -21.79 9.54 2.32
C LEU A 142 -22.21 9.77 3.78
N GLN A 143 -21.69 8.96 4.72
CA GLN A 143 -21.95 9.11 6.15
C GLN A 143 -21.47 10.48 6.65
N GLN A 144 -20.23 10.85 6.32
CA GLN A 144 -19.62 12.12 6.72
C GLN A 144 -20.33 13.34 6.13
N MET A 145 -20.97 13.19 4.97
CA MET A 145 -21.76 14.25 4.32
C MET A 145 -23.27 14.17 4.65
N GLY A 146 -23.69 13.26 5.53
CA GLY A 146 -25.05 13.20 6.09
C GLY A 146 -26.08 12.32 5.36
N ASP A 147 -25.70 11.53 4.35
CA ASP A 147 -26.61 10.54 3.71
C ASP A 147 -26.42 9.14 4.31
N THR A 148 -26.97 8.97 5.50
CA THR A 148 -26.80 7.76 6.33
C THR A 148 -27.42 6.52 5.70
N GLN A 149 -28.54 6.65 4.97
CA GLN A 149 -29.21 5.52 4.34
C GLN A 149 -28.36 4.90 3.23
N ARG A 150 -27.85 5.72 2.29
CA ARG A 150 -26.96 5.20 1.24
C ARG A 150 -25.61 4.77 1.79
N ALA A 151 -25.12 5.45 2.83
CA ALA A 151 -23.91 5.06 3.52
C ALA A 151 -24.01 3.61 4.04
N GLN A 152 -25.06 3.29 4.80
CA GLN A 152 -25.24 1.95 5.36
C GLN A 152 -25.32 0.87 4.27
N LEU A 153 -26.06 1.12 3.18
CA LEU A 153 -26.18 0.18 2.07
C LEU A 153 -24.84 -0.03 1.34
N ALA A 154 -24.08 1.04 1.08
CA ALA A 154 -22.76 0.94 0.46
C ALA A 154 -21.75 0.21 1.35
N LEU A 155 -21.75 0.48 2.66
CA LEU A 155 -20.88 -0.18 3.63
C LEU A 155 -21.15 -1.68 3.70
N MET A 156 -22.43 -2.08 3.81
CA MET A 156 -22.82 -3.50 3.83
C MET A 156 -22.44 -4.22 2.55
N GLN A 157 -22.73 -3.62 1.39
CA GLN A 157 -22.30 -4.18 0.10
C GLN A 157 -20.77 -4.28 0.00
N GLY A 158 -20.05 -3.30 0.54
CA GLY A 158 -18.60 -3.23 0.50
C GLY A 158 -17.90 -4.30 1.32
N ILE A 159 -18.44 -4.68 2.49
CA ILE A 159 -17.85 -5.75 3.30
C ILE A 159 -18.08 -7.14 2.69
N GLU A 160 -19.18 -7.32 1.97
CA GLU A 160 -19.55 -8.58 1.28
C GLU A 160 -18.81 -8.76 -0.05
N LEU A 161 -18.51 -7.66 -0.77
CA LEU A 161 -17.87 -7.72 -2.08
C LEU A 161 -16.39 -8.12 -1.98
N GLN A 162 -16.05 -9.31 -2.48
CA GLN A 162 -14.69 -9.79 -2.60
C GLN A 162 -14.06 -9.43 -3.95
N ARG A 163 -12.82 -8.94 -3.90
CA ARG A 163 -12.00 -8.65 -5.09
C ARG A 163 -11.51 -9.95 -5.72
N GLN A 164 -11.56 -10.05 -7.04
CA GLN A 164 -10.92 -11.15 -7.77
C GLN A 164 -9.39 -10.97 -7.79
N PRO A 165 -8.58 -11.99 -7.42
CA PRO A 165 -7.12 -11.85 -7.29
C PRO A 165 -6.41 -11.44 -8.59
N ASP A 166 -6.85 -11.95 -9.74
CA ASP A 166 -6.15 -11.76 -11.02
C ASP A 166 -6.55 -10.47 -11.77
N MET A 167 -7.37 -9.63 -11.13
CA MET A 167 -7.90 -8.42 -11.76
C MET A 167 -7.05 -7.18 -11.45
N TRP A 168 -6.37 -6.66 -12.47
CA TRP A 168 -5.63 -5.42 -12.37
C TRP A 168 -6.53 -4.20 -12.66
N LEU A 169 -7.06 -3.60 -11.60
CA LEU A 169 -7.93 -2.43 -11.71
C LEU A 169 -7.17 -1.12 -11.94
N GLY A 170 -5.86 -1.06 -11.69
CA GLY A 170 -5.09 0.20 -11.71
C GLY A 170 -5.17 1.03 -10.42
N ASP A 171 -5.74 0.46 -9.36
CA ASP A 171 -5.84 1.07 -8.02
C ASP A 171 -4.71 0.60 -7.07
N TYR A 172 -3.73 -0.16 -7.55
CA TYR A 172 -2.66 -0.75 -6.72
C TYR A 172 -3.19 -1.68 -5.62
N GLY A 173 -4.31 -2.35 -5.87
CA GLY A 173 -5.01 -3.17 -4.90
C GLY A 173 -4.79 -4.67 -4.99
N SER A 174 -5.11 -5.33 -3.88
CA SER A 174 -5.16 -6.78 -3.72
C SER A 174 -6.28 -7.11 -2.74
N PRO A 175 -6.78 -8.37 -2.70
CA PRO A 175 -7.77 -8.77 -1.69
C PRO A 175 -7.31 -8.47 -0.26
N LEU A 176 -6.03 -8.70 0.02
CA LEU A 176 -5.41 -8.41 1.32
C LEU A 176 -5.40 -6.91 1.63
N ARG A 177 -4.96 -6.08 0.68
CA ARG A 177 -4.92 -4.61 0.83
C ARG A 177 -6.32 -4.05 1.10
N ASP A 178 -7.30 -4.50 0.33
CA ASP A 178 -8.68 -4.00 0.38
C ASP A 178 -9.34 -4.35 1.70
N ARG A 179 -9.15 -5.59 2.20
CA ARG A 179 -9.72 -6.02 3.48
C ARG A 179 -9.08 -5.29 4.66
N ALA A 180 -7.76 -5.10 4.64
CA ALA A 180 -7.05 -4.36 5.69
C ALA A 180 -7.48 -2.89 5.76
N LEU A 181 -7.54 -2.18 4.61
CA LEU A 181 -8.03 -0.79 4.59
C LEU A 181 -9.52 -0.68 4.94
N THR A 182 -10.33 -1.66 4.54
CA THR A 182 -11.75 -1.72 4.95
C THR A 182 -11.88 -1.76 6.46
N LEU A 183 -11.15 -2.65 7.13
CA LEU A 183 -11.15 -2.74 8.60
C LEU A 183 -10.67 -1.43 9.23
N ALA A 184 -9.55 -0.87 8.74
CA ALA A 184 -9.01 0.39 9.25
C ALA A 184 -10.03 1.55 9.14
N LEU A 185 -10.71 1.69 8.00
CA LEU A 185 -11.72 2.74 7.77
C LEU A 185 -12.95 2.55 8.68
N LEU A 186 -13.45 1.33 8.81
CA LEU A 186 -14.60 1.04 9.68
C LEU A 186 -14.27 1.35 11.15
N THR A 187 -13.10 0.95 11.64
CA THR A 187 -12.69 1.24 13.02
C THR A 187 -12.43 2.73 13.24
N GLU A 188 -11.74 3.42 12.32
CA GLU A 188 -11.46 4.86 12.42
C GLU A 188 -12.74 5.71 12.50
N ASN A 189 -13.82 5.28 11.82
CA ASN A 189 -15.10 6.00 11.77
C ASN A 189 -16.18 5.40 12.70
N GLN A 190 -15.85 4.40 13.52
CA GLN A 190 -16.79 3.69 14.41
C GLN A 190 -18.04 3.15 13.68
N LEU A 191 -17.84 2.59 12.49
CA LEU A 191 -18.90 2.04 11.64
C LEU A 191 -18.89 0.51 11.65
N LEU A 192 -20.08 -0.10 11.57
CA LEU A 192 -20.29 -1.54 11.51
C LEU A 192 -19.48 -2.32 12.57
N THR A 193 -19.47 -1.85 13.82
CA THR A 193 -18.64 -2.42 14.91
C THR A 193 -18.79 -3.93 15.07
N GLU A 194 -20.01 -4.46 14.92
CA GLU A 194 -20.29 -5.91 15.00
C GLU A 194 -19.62 -6.73 13.88
N GLN A 195 -19.34 -6.12 12.72
CA GLN A 195 -18.72 -6.77 11.57
C GLN A 195 -17.18 -6.74 11.62
N GLN A 196 -16.59 -5.89 12.47
CA GLN A 196 -15.13 -5.72 12.53
C GLN A 196 -14.41 -6.98 13.04
N GLY A 197 -15.00 -7.72 13.98
CA GLY A 197 -14.47 -8.97 14.51
C GLY A 197 -14.32 -10.07 13.45
N PRO A 198 -15.41 -10.44 12.74
CA PRO A 198 -15.34 -11.38 11.61
C PRO A 198 -14.34 -10.95 10.54
N LEU A 199 -14.33 -9.68 10.14
CA LEU A 199 -13.39 -9.15 9.14
C LEU A 199 -11.91 -9.27 9.58
N LEU A 200 -11.64 -9.10 10.87
CA LEU A 200 -10.30 -9.30 11.44
C LEU A 200 -9.86 -10.77 11.33
N ILE A 201 -10.76 -11.71 11.62
CA ILE A 201 -10.47 -13.14 11.53
C ILE A 201 -10.17 -13.52 10.06
N GLU A 202 -10.97 -13.05 9.11
CA GLU A 202 -10.72 -13.25 7.67
C GLU A 202 -9.36 -12.68 7.23
N LEU A 203 -9.03 -11.46 7.70
CA LEU A 203 -7.76 -10.82 7.40
C LEU A 203 -6.58 -11.65 7.94
N ALA A 204 -6.67 -12.12 9.19
CA ALA A 204 -5.65 -12.94 9.81
C ALA A 204 -5.44 -14.28 9.07
N GLN A 205 -6.52 -14.90 8.59
CA GLN A 205 -6.46 -16.11 7.77
C GLN A 205 -5.78 -15.85 6.42
N THR A 206 -6.06 -14.71 5.78
CA THR A 206 -5.47 -14.34 4.49
C THR A 206 -3.95 -14.11 4.59
N LEU A 207 -3.46 -13.68 5.76
CA LEU A 207 -2.03 -13.50 6.02
C LEU A 207 -1.27 -14.81 6.14
N HIS A 208 -1.94 -15.92 6.46
CA HIS A 208 -1.29 -17.19 6.67
C HIS A 208 -0.65 -17.71 5.36
N GLY A 209 0.66 -17.96 5.39
CA GLY A 209 1.39 -18.50 4.25
C GLY A 209 1.85 -17.44 3.24
N GLN A 210 1.51 -16.17 3.44
CA GLN A 210 1.98 -15.08 2.58
C GLN A 210 3.44 -14.74 2.88
N ARG A 211 4.29 -14.84 1.86
CA ARG A 211 5.73 -14.58 1.97
C ARG A 211 6.12 -13.18 1.51
N TRP A 212 5.41 -12.64 0.52
CA TRP A 212 5.75 -11.36 -0.10
C TRP A 212 4.56 -10.43 -0.01
N PHE A 213 4.83 -9.18 0.37
CA PHE A 213 3.84 -8.12 0.46
C PHE A 213 4.33 -6.91 -0.34
N SER A 214 3.42 -6.30 -1.08
CA SER A 214 3.63 -4.98 -1.67
C SER A 214 3.72 -3.90 -0.57
N THR A 215 4.25 -2.73 -0.92
CA THR A 215 4.27 -1.59 -0.01
C THR A 215 2.85 -1.14 0.37
N GLN A 216 1.90 -1.24 -0.56
CA GLN A 216 0.49 -0.92 -0.30
C GLN A 216 -0.14 -1.88 0.71
N GLU A 217 0.11 -3.19 0.60
CA GLU A 217 -0.36 -4.18 1.58
C GLU A 217 0.27 -3.97 2.96
N ASN A 218 1.59 -3.76 3.02
CA ASN A 218 2.27 -3.49 4.29
C ASN A 218 1.71 -2.25 5.01
N ASN A 219 1.46 -1.17 4.25
CA ASN A 219 0.87 0.04 4.82
C ASN A 219 -0.58 -0.19 5.27
N ALA A 220 -1.40 -0.87 4.47
CA ALA A 220 -2.77 -1.20 4.83
C ALA A 220 -2.85 -2.05 6.10
N LEU A 221 -2.00 -3.07 6.22
CA LEU A 221 -1.89 -3.92 7.40
C LEU A 221 -1.41 -3.14 8.62
N PHE A 222 -0.46 -2.22 8.45
CA PHE A 222 -0.01 -1.34 9.52
C PHE A 222 -1.16 -0.46 10.04
N LEU A 223 -1.96 0.14 9.14
CA LEU A 223 -3.10 0.96 9.53
C LEU A 223 -4.16 0.15 10.28
N ALA A 224 -4.50 -1.05 9.78
CA ALA A 224 -5.43 -1.95 10.46
C ALA A 224 -4.90 -2.41 11.84
N ALA A 225 -3.62 -2.77 11.93
CA ALA A 225 -3.02 -3.18 13.19
C ALA A 225 -2.96 -2.02 14.21
N ARG A 226 -2.72 -0.79 13.74
CA ARG A 226 -2.70 0.41 14.59
C ARG A 226 -4.06 0.67 15.24
N THR A 227 -5.17 0.50 14.51
CA THR A 227 -6.51 0.69 15.08
C THR A 227 -6.81 -0.39 16.12
N LEU A 228 -6.38 -1.64 15.88
CA LEU A 228 -6.56 -2.75 16.83
C LEU A 228 -5.75 -2.59 18.12
N GLN A 229 -4.57 -1.99 18.07
CA GLN A 229 -3.76 -1.71 19.27
C GLN A 229 -4.43 -0.73 20.25
N GLN A 230 -5.41 0.04 19.80
CA GLN A 230 -6.17 0.95 20.64
C GLN A 230 -7.30 0.24 21.41
N HIS A 231 -7.65 -1.00 21.05
CA HIS A 231 -8.62 -1.80 21.77
C HIS A 231 -7.97 -2.51 22.97
N GLN A 232 -8.64 -2.49 24.12
CA GLN A 232 -8.28 -3.34 25.26
C GLN A 232 -8.82 -4.75 24.99
N GLY A 233 -7.93 -5.74 24.99
CA GLY A 233 -8.30 -7.15 24.85
C GLY A 233 -8.59 -7.79 26.21
N GLU A 234 -8.97 -9.07 26.17
CA GLU A 234 -9.02 -9.89 27.37
C GLU A 234 -7.60 -10.14 27.91
N ALA A 235 -7.47 -10.22 29.23
CA ALA A 235 -6.22 -10.61 29.86
C ALA A 235 -5.86 -12.04 29.48
N TRP A 236 -4.60 -12.25 29.10
CA TRP A 236 -4.07 -13.56 28.72
C TRP A 236 -2.76 -13.88 29.45
N LEU A 237 -2.52 -15.17 29.59
CA LEU A 237 -1.39 -15.85 30.21
C LEU A 237 -0.83 -16.90 29.25
N ALA A 238 0.48 -16.88 29.09
CA ALA A 238 1.21 -17.87 28.30
C ALA A 238 2.59 -18.13 28.91
N THR A 239 3.22 -19.24 28.56
CA THR A 239 4.60 -19.52 28.93
C THR A 239 5.43 -19.68 27.66
N LEU A 240 6.51 -18.90 27.53
CA LEU A 240 7.49 -18.99 26.45
C LEU A 240 8.81 -19.50 27.01
N GLN A 241 9.22 -20.71 26.62
CA GLN A 241 10.48 -21.33 27.11
C GLN A 241 10.65 -21.20 28.64
N ASP A 242 9.64 -21.63 29.41
CA ASP A 242 9.58 -21.55 30.88
C ASP A 242 9.51 -20.13 31.49
N GLN A 243 9.41 -19.09 30.66
CA GLN A 243 9.16 -17.72 31.12
C GLN A 243 7.67 -17.38 31.03
N PRO A 244 7.00 -17.03 32.15
CA PRO A 244 5.62 -16.62 32.13
C PRO A 244 5.47 -15.25 31.46
N LEU A 245 4.48 -15.15 30.59
CA LEU A 245 4.04 -13.94 29.88
C LEU A 245 2.61 -13.63 30.30
N ARG A 246 2.36 -12.35 30.57
CA ARG A 246 1.04 -11.83 30.91
C ARG A 246 0.83 -10.49 30.24
N SER A 247 -0.34 -10.29 29.64
CA SER A 247 -0.75 -9.01 29.08
C SER A 247 -2.27 -8.98 28.88
N ASP A 248 -2.84 -7.79 28.75
CA ASP A 248 -4.20 -7.52 28.28
C ASP A 248 -4.21 -6.89 26.88
N ARG A 249 -3.04 -6.89 26.23
CA ARG A 249 -2.76 -6.33 24.91
C ARG A 249 -1.85 -7.25 24.10
N PRO A 250 -1.81 -7.10 22.76
CA PRO A 250 -0.82 -7.80 21.95
C PRO A 250 0.61 -7.52 22.43
N LEU A 251 1.40 -8.58 22.64
CA LEU A 251 2.81 -8.49 23.05
C LEU A 251 3.71 -8.89 21.89
N SER A 252 4.73 -8.07 21.61
CA SER A 252 5.75 -8.36 20.59
C SER A 252 7.11 -8.53 21.24
N LEU A 253 7.66 -9.75 21.15
CA LEU A 253 8.95 -10.11 21.71
C LEU A 253 10.00 -10.25 20.60
N GLY A 254 11.18 -9.67 20.81
CA GLY A 254 12.32 -9.88 19.93
C GLY A 254 13.04 -11.18 20.32
N LEU A 255 13.32 -12.03 19.33
CA LEU A 255 14.02 -13.30 19.53
C LEU A 255 15.37 -13.27 18.83
N SER A 256 16.41 -13.71 19.53
CA SER A 256 17.76 -13.86 18.99
C SER A 256 17.90 -15.11 18.11
N ALA A 257 18.91 -15.13 17.24
CA ALA A 257 19.24 -16.30 16.44
C ALA A 257 19.53 -17.53 17.31
N GLN A 258 20.18 -17.35 18.47
CA GLN A 258 20.48 -18.40 19.42
C GLN A 258 19.20 -19.01 20.03
N GLN A 259 18.23 -18.18 20.41
CA GLN A 259 16.93 -18.65 20.92
C GLN A 259 16.16 -19.43 19.86
N LEU A 260 16.20 -18.98 18.60
CA LEU A 260 15.54 -19.67 17.50
C LEU A 260 16.15 -21.05 17.21
N LEU A 261 17.48 -21.17 17.28
CA LEU A 261 18.20 -22.42 17.02
C LEU A 261 17.95 -23.50 18.08
N HIS A 262 17.65 -23.12 19.32
CA HIS A 262 17.29 -24.07 20.38
C HIS A 262 15.83 -24.56 20.30
N GLY A 263 15.02 -24.00 19.38
CA GLY A 263 13.60 -24.28 19.28
C GLY A 263 12.76 -23.43 20.24
N LEU A 264 11.54 -23.07 19.83
CA LEU A 264 10.61 -22.27 20.63
C LEU A 264 9.38 -23.10 21.00
N THR A 265 9.02 -23.08 22.28
CA THR A 265 7.75 -23.63 22.77
C THR A 265 6.95 -22.53 23.44
N VAL A 266 5.68 -22.40 23.04
CA VAL A 266 4.71 -21.52 23.67
C VAL A 266 3.53 -22.35 24.14
N THR A 267 3.19 -22.27 25.42
CA THR A 267 1.97 -22.87 25.98
C THR A 267 1.01 -21.77 26.40
N SER A 268 -0.27 -21.90 26.03
CA SER A 268 -1.32 -21.01 26.53
C SER A 268 -1.84 -21.56 27.85
N ASP A 269 -1.75 -20.75 28.90
CA ASP A 269 -2.32 -21.06 30.21
C ASP A 269 -3.70 -20.37 30.39
N THR A 270 -4.20 -19.75 29.31
CA THR A 270 -5.49 -19.04 29.26
C THR A 270 -6.61 -19.97 28.80
N PRO A 271 -7.82 -19.89 29.38
CA PRO A 271 -8.98 -20.67 28.93
C PRO A 271 -9.45 -20.32 27.50
N SER A 272 -9.29 -19.05 27.10
CA SER A 272 -9.62 -18.55 25.76
C SER A 272 -8.51 -18.85 24.74
N PRO A 273 -8.83 -18.98 23.44
CA PRO A 273 -7.83 -19.14 22.38
C PRO A 273 -6.78 -18.02 22.39
N LEU A 274 -5.51 -18.39 22.43
CA LEU A 274 -4.38 -17.46 22.29
C LEU A 274 -3.83 -17.53 20.87
N TYR A 275 -3.84 -16.39 20.18
CA TYR A 275 -3.31 -16.26 18.83
C TYR A 275 -1.87 -15.73 18.86
N GLY A 276 -0.96 -16.39 18.13
CA GLY A 276 0.44 -16.00 18.04
C GLY A 276 0.95 -16.08 16.61
N THR A 277 1.95 -15.24 16.29
CA THR A 277 2.66 -15.28 15.00
C THR A 277 4.16 -15.26 15.24
N LEU A 278 4.91 -16.01 14.43
CA LEU A 278 6.37 -16.03 14.43
C LEU A 278 6.88 -15.54 13.08
N ASN A 279 7.55 -14.38 13.09
CA ASN A 279 8.17 -13.81 11.90
C ASN A 279 9.69 -13.89 12.03
N VAL A 280 10.33 -14.64 11.13
CA VAL A 280 11.79 -14.83 11.10
C VAL A 280 12.35 -14.20 9.83
N VAL A 281 13.34 -13.32 10.00
CA VAL A 281 14.05 -12.66 8.90
C VAL A 281 15.53 -12.94 9.02
N GLY A 282 16.16 -13.37 7.92
CA GLY A 282 17.59 -13.66 7.87
C GLY A 282 18.10 -13.74 6.44
N TYR A 283 19.41 -13.56 6.28
CA TYR A 283 20.09 -13.72 4.99
C TYR A 283 20.56 -15.16 4.84
N SER A 284 20.36 -15.73 3.64
CA SER A 284 20.93 -17.03 3.30
C SER A 284 22.47 -16.96 3.28
N ARG A 285 23.14 -18.01 3.75
CA ARG A 285 24.61 -18.13 3.71
C ARG A 285 25.15 -18.43 2.30
N SER A 286 24.29 -18.93 1.42
CA SER A 286 24.58 -19.23 0.02
C SER A 286 23.55 -18.58 -0.89
N ALA A 287 23.91 -18.38 -2.15
CA ALA A 287 22.96 -17.92 -3.16
C ALA A 287 21.82 -18.95 -3.31
N PRO A 288 20.54 -18.55 -3.19
CA PRO A 288 19.43 -19.47 -3.43
C PRO A 288 19.39 -19.89 -4.90
N SER A 289 18.81 -21.06 -5.16
CA SER A 289 18.56 -21.51 -6.53
C SER A 289 17.70 -20.47 -7.29
N PRO A 290 17.97 -20.21 -8.58
CA PRO A 290 17.12 -19.35 -9.39
C PRO A 290 15.67 -19.86 -9.43
N VAL A 291 14.72 -18.94 -9.32
CA VAL A 291 13.27 -19.21 -9.41
C VAL A 291 12.64 -18.15 -10.32
N CYS A 292 11.66 -18.56 -11.13
CA CYS A 292 10.81 -17.67 -11.91
C CYS A 292 9.34 -18.00 -11.65
N ASN A 293 8.51 -16.98 -11.54
CA ASN A 293 7.06 -17.11 -11.44
C ASN A 293 6.43 -15.90 -12.14
N VAL A 294 5.71 -16.13 -13.24
CA VAL A 294 5.18 -15.12 -14.17
C VAL A 294 6.26 -14.30 -14.90
N LEU A 295 7.20 -13.68 -14.18
CA LEU A 295 8.32 -12.91 -14.73
C LEU A 295 9.59 -13.77 -14.84
N SER A 296 10.40 -13.51 -15.86
CA SER A 296 11.73 -14.08 -16.05
C SER A 296 12.76 -12.98 -16.32
N ILE A 297 13.99 -13.19 -15.87
CA ILE A 297 15.10 -12.27 -16.07
C ILE A 297 16.40 -13.06 -16.25
N SER A 298 17.22 -12.65 -17.22
CA SER A 298 18.59 -13.12 -17.40
C SER A 298 19.54 -11.93 -17.44
N ARG A 299 20.81 -12.19 -17.10
CA ARG A 299 21.87 -11.18 -17.17
C ARG A 299 23.06 -11.75 -17.89
N GLU A 300 23.44 -11.10 -18.97
CA GLU A 300 24.61 -11.40 -19.79
C GLU A 300 25.57 -10.21 -19.74
N TYR A 301 26.87 -10.48 -19.78
CA TYR A 301 27.90 -9.43 -19.76
C TYR A 301 28.59 -9.40 -21.11
N PHE A 302 28.79 -8.19 -21.63
CA PHE A 302 29.45 -7.95 -22.91
C PHE A 302 30.61 -6.98 -22.73
N THR A 303 31.65 -7.17 -23.52
CA THR A 303 32.71 -6.18 -23.75
C THR A 303 32.19 -5.00 -24.57
N LEU A 304 32.95 -3.90 -24.65
CA LEU A 304 32.56 -2.72 -25.44
C LEU A 304 32.44 -3.01 -26.94
N ASP A 305 33.16 -4.01 -27.44
CA ASP A 305 33.03 -4.50 -28.82
C ASP A 305 31.90 -5.53 -28.99
N GLY A 306 31.06 -5.74 -27.96
CA GLY A 306 29.84 -6.54 -28.04
C GLY A 306 30.05 -8.06 -27.92
N LYS A 307 31.23 -8.52 -27.50
CA LYS A 307 31.51 -9.95 -27.31
C LYS A 307 31.18 -10.39 -25.87
N PRO A 308 30.76 -11.66 -25.64
CA PRO A 308 30.53 -12.16 -24.29
C PRO A 308 31.76 -11.99 -23.39
N ALA A 309 31.59 -11.31 -22.26
CA ALA A 309 32.65 -11.09 -21.28
C ALA A 309 32.73 -12.31 -20.34
N VAL A 310 33.70 -13.19 -20.61
CA VAL A 310 33.93 -14.43 -19.84
C VAL A 310 34.96 -14.25 -18.70
N SER A 311 35.73 -13.16 -18.74
CA SER A 311 36.66 -12.75 -17.67
C SER A 311 36.78 -11.22 -17.64
N ILE A 312 36.88 -10.64 -16.45
CA ILE A 312 37.02 -9.19 -16.24
C ILE A 312 38.39 -8.95 -15.62
N THR A 313 39.30 -8.29 -16.35
CA THR A 313 40.57 -7.79 -15.81
C THR A 313 40.40 -6.42 -15.17
N SER A 314 41.16 -6.11 -14.12
CA SER A 314 41.07 -4.81 -13.43
C SER A 314 41.35 -3.67 -14.42
N GLY A 315 40.39 -2.75 -14.58
CA GLY A 315 40.45 -1.66 -15.56
C GLY A 315 39.53 -1.83 -16.77
N ALA A 316 38.89 -3.00 -16.94
CA ALA A 316 37.82 -3.17 -17.93
C ALA A 316 36.57 -2.40 -17.50
N ALA A 317 36.23 -1.36 -18.25
CA ALA A 317 34.99 -0.58 -18.04
C ALA A 317 33.78 -1.48 -18.32
N SER A 318 32.95 -1.68 -17.29
CA SER A 318 31.65 -2.30 -17.44
C SER A 318 30.69 -1.28 -18.03
N CYS A 319 30.11 -1.58 -19.20
CA CYS A 319 29.01 -0.80 -19.75
C CYS A 319 27.74 -1.65 -19.76
N TRP A 320 26.63 -1.00 -19.44
CA TRP A 320 25.31 -1.61 -19.45
C TRP A 320 24.65 -1.29 -20.79
N TRP A 321 24.20 -2.32 -21.49
CA TRP A 321 23.47 -2.16 -22.75
C TRP A 321 21.97 -2.09 -22.45
N CYS A 322 21.37 -0.94 -22.72
CA CYS A 322 19.96 -0.69 -22.49
C CYS A 322 19.32 -0.27 -23.82
N GLY A 323 18.86 -1.24 -24.61
CA GLY A 323 17.89 -1.14 -25.73
C GLY A 323 18.12 -0.15 -26.89
N SER A 324 18.97 0.86 -26.76
CA SER A 324 19.21 1.92 -27.76
C SER A 324 20.52 2.71 -27.56
N GLY A 325 21.38 2.40 -26.58
CA GLY A 325 22.69 3.05 -26.45
C GLY A 325 23.51 2.63 -25.24
N TRP A 326 24.82 2.92 -25.29
CA TRP A 326 25.81 2.62 -24.25
C TRP A 326 25.88 3.74 -23.21
N VAL A 327 25.85 3.41 -21.92
CA VAL A 327 26.07 4.36 -20.82
C VAL A 327 27.24 3.87 -19.95
N PRO A 328 28.24 4.72 -19.64
CA PRO A 328 29.38 4.34 -18.80
C PRO A 328 28.96 4.18 -17.33
N ALA A 329 29.42 3.10 -16.68
CA ALA A 329 29.18 2.86 -15.26
C ALA A 329 30.12 3.71 -14.39
N SER A 330 29.59 4.71 -13.68
CA SER A 330 30.28 5.32 -12.54
C SER A 330 29.75 4.73 -11.23
N ALA A 331 30.63 4.53 -10.24
CA ALA A 331 30.35 3.85 -8.97
C ALA A 331 29.25 4.55 -8.12
N SER A 332 28.85 5.77 -8.47
CA SER A 332 27.79 6.55 -7.82
C SER A 332 26.37 6.15 -8.28
N ALA A 333 26.23 5.44 -9.40
CA ALA A 333 24.93 5.12 -10.01
C ALA A 333 24.24 3.86 -9.45
N MET A 334 24.92 3.10 -8.58
CA MET A 334 24.46 1.78 -8.10
C MET A 334 23.25 1.79 -7.16
N ARG A 335 22.72 2.95 -6.74
CA ARG A 335 21.57 3.04 -5.82
C ARG A 335 20.20 3.33 -6.46
N TRP A 336 20.13 3.58 -7.77
CA TRP A 336 18.92 4.18 -8.37
C TRP A 336 18.28 3.40 -9.54
N TRP A 337 18.75 2.18 -9.84
CA TRP A 337 18.44 1.53 -11.13
C TRP A 337 17.33 0.47 -11.13
N TRP A 338 16.43 0.50 -10.14
CA TRP A 338 15.19 -0.30 -10.19
C TRP A 338 14.00 0.43 -10.84
N ILE A 339 14.17 1.67 -11.30
CA ILE A 339 13.04 2.61 -11.55
C ILE A 339 13.14 3.33 -12.91
N CYS A 340 13.62 2.69 -13.97
CA CYS A 340 13.67 3.32 -15.30
C CYS A 340 13.14 2.40 -16.40
N CYS A 341 11.81 2.27 -16.49
CA CYS A 341 11.16 1.89 -17.74
C CYS A 341 10.43 3.14 -18.28
N ARG A 342 10.98 3.76 -19.33
CA ARG A 342 10.27 4.77 -20.14
C ARG A 342 9.32 4.07 -21.13
N PRO A 343 8.21 4.71 -21.56
CA PRO A 343 7.34 4.16 -22.60
C PRO A 343 8.05 4.09 -23.95
N GLY A 344 7.98 2.94 -24.64
CA GLY A 344 8.47 2.76 -26.02
C GLY A 344 9.40 1.56 -26.29
N TRP A 345 9.56 0.62 -25.35
CA TRP A 345 10.53 -0.47 -25.46
C TRP A 345 9.86 -1.80 -25.82
N SER A 346 10.31 -2.44 -26.89
CA SER A 346 9.86 -3.79 -27.28
C SER A 346 10.63 -4.87 -26.50
N TRP A 347 9.90 -5.80 -25.90
CA TRP A 347 10.46 -7.00 -25.28
C TRP A 347 10.26 -8.19 -26.22
N LYS A 348 11.30 -8.99 -26.45
CA LYS A 348 11.13 -10.34 -27.04
C LYS A 348 11.01 -11.34 -25.89
N ILE A 349 9.79 -11.80 -25.66
CA ILE A 349 9.51 -13.00 -24.87
C ILE A 349 9.95 -14.19 -25.74
N LYS A 350 10.94 -14.97 -25.29
CA LYS A 350 11.11 -16.32 -25.81
C LYS A 350 10.09 -17.21 -25.09
N THR A 351 9.13 -17.73 -25.85
CA THR A 351 8.22 -18.81 -25.44
C THR A 351 8.98 -20.08 -25.13
#